data_AF-A0A348WH96-F1
#
_entry.id   AF-A0A348WH96-F1
#
_cell.length_a   1.000
_cell.length_b   1.000
_cell.length_c   1.000
_cell.angle_alpha   90.00
_cell.angle_beta   90.00
_cell.angle_gamma   90.00
#
_symmetry.space_group_name_H-M   'P 1'
#
loop_
_entity.id
_entity.type
_entity.pdbx_description
1 polymer ?
#
loop_
_entity_poly.entity_id
_entity_poly.type
_entity_poly.pdbx_seq_one_letter_code
_entity_poly.pdbx_strand_id
1 'polypeptide(L)' 'LIADIRQIYDNYGYDTQILAASIRTVNHAYQSAMIGADVMTAPPKVIKQMAEHVLTDKGLEAFMADWAKTGQKIL' A
#
# COMPACT_ATOMS: atom_id res chain seq x y z
N LEU A 1 -19.10 2.62 -5.60
CA LEU A 1 -18.65 2.37 -6.98
C LEU A 1 -17.75 1.15 -7.10
N ILE A 2 -16.48 1.18 -6.67
CA ILE A 2 -15.58 0.00 -6.83
C ILE A 2 -16.14 -1.24 -6.13
N ALA A 3 -16.71 -1.09 -4.93
CA ALA A 3 -17.38 -2.17 -4.20
C ALA A 3 -18.56 -2.78 -4.97
N ASP A 4 -19.37 -1.94 -5.62
CA ASP A 4 -20.51 -2.40 -6.40
C ASP A 4 -20.05 -3.17 -7.64
N ILE A 5 -18.99 -2.70 -8.31
CA ILE A 5 -18.38 -3.38 -9.47
C ILE A 5 -17.81 -4.73 -9.04
N ARG A 6 -17.08 -4.79 -7.92
CA ARG A 6 -16.54 -6.05 -7.38
C ARG A 6 -17.65 -7.06 -7.11
N GLN A 7 -18.71 -6.64 -6.42
CA GLN A 7 -19.86 -7.50 -6.13
C GLN A 7 -20.51 -8.03 -7.41
N ILE A 8 -20.67 -7.19 -8.44
CA ILE A 8 -21.22 -7.62 -9.73
C ILE A 8 -20.31 -8.68 -10.37
N TYR A 9 -19.00 -8.45 -10.37
CA TYR A 9 -18.06 -9.37 -11.01
C TYR A 9 -18.01 -10.72 -10.30
N ASP A 10 -18.06 -10.71 -8.98
CA ASP A 10 -18.06 -11.93 -8.17
C ASP A 10 -19.37 -12.70 -8.34
N ASN A 11 -20.51 -12.00 -8.45
CA ASN A 11 -21.82 -12.64 -8.66
C ASN A 11 -21.91 -13.42 -9.98
N TYR A 12 -21.25 -12.93 -11.03
CA TYR A 12 -21.34 -13.51 -12.37
C TYR A 12 -20.07 -14.24 -12.82
N GLY A 13 -19.06 -14.32 -11.95
CA GLY A 13 -17.80 -15.00 -12.24
C GLY A 13 -17.08 -14.41 -13.45
N TYR A 14 -17.08 -13.09 -13.61
CA TYR A 14 -16.34 -12.47 -14.70
C TYR A 14 -14.83 -12.56 -14.46
N ASP A 15 -14.10 -13.04 -15.47
CA ASP A 15 -12.62 -13.10 -15.46
C ASP A 15 -11.95 -11.73 -15.68
N THR A 16 -12.73 -10.71 -16.05
CA THR A 16 -12.23 -9.36 -16.28
C THR A 16 -11.67 -8.76 -14.99
N GLN A 17 -10.47 -8.17 -15.07
CA GLN A 17 -9.82 -7.53 -13.93
C GLN A 17 -10.32 -6.09 -13.70
N ILE A 18 -10.56 -5.74 -12.45
CA ILE A 18 -10.93 -4.40 -12.00
C ILE A 18 -9.65 -3.56 -11.85
N LEU A 19 -9.47 -2.60 -12.75
CA LEU A 19 -8.41 -1.59 -12.68
C LEU A 19 -8.93 -0.32 -12.00
N ALA A 20 -8.62 -0.14 -10.72
CA ALA A 20 -8.93 1.06 -9.96
C ALA A 20 -8.02 2.23 -10.40
N ALA A 21 -8.60 3.20 -11.11
CA ALA A 21 -7.89 4.36 -11.64
C ALA A 21 -8.23 5.65 -10.90
N SER A 22 -7.53 6.74 -11.26
CA SER A 22 -7.68 8.07 -10.63
C SER A 22 -7.46 8.05 -9.11
N ILE A 23 -6.54 7.19 -8.66
CA ILE A 23 -6.09 7.17 -7.27
C ILE A 23 -5.33 8.48 -6.99
N ARG A 24 -5.79 9.26 -6.00
CA ARG A 24 -5.22 10.58 -5.64
C ARG A 24 -4.61 10.62 -4.24
N THR A 25 -4.93 9.64 -3.40
CA THR A 25 -4.48 9.56 -2.00
C THR A 25 -4.13 8.12 -1.67
N VAL A 26 -3.29 7.93 -0.64
CA VAL A 26 -2.99 6.59 -0.09
C VAL A 26 -4.28 5.90 0.37
N ASN A 27 -5.25 6.66 0.90
CA ASN A 27 -6.52 6.08 1.35
C ASN A 27 -7.38 5.53 0.19
N HIS A 28 -7.36 6.14 -1.00
CA HIS A 28 -8.03 5.56 -2.17
C HIS A 28 -7.43 4.20 -2.55
N ALA A 29 -6.08 4.08 -2.52
CA ALA A 29 -5.39 2.83 -2.78
C ALA A 29 -5.75 1.77 -1.73
N TYR A 30 -5.70 2.14 -0.44
CA TYR A 30 -6.10 1.27 0.67
C TYR A 30 -7.54 0.76 0.52
N GLN A 31 -8.50 1.65 0.28
CA GLN A 31 -9.91 1.27 0.12
C GLN A 31 -10.12 0.38 -1.11
N SER A 32 -9.44 0.64 -2.23
CA SER A 32 -9.54 -0.20 -3.44
C SER A 32 -9.00 -1.60 -3.19
N ALA A 33 -7.88 -1.72 -2.46
CA ALA A 33 -7.30 -2.99 -2.07
C ALA A 33 -8.23 -3.76 -1.11
N MET A 34 -8.79 -3.08 -0.09
CA MET A 34 -9.73 -3.68 0.86
C MET A 34 -11.01 -4.20 0.19
N ILE A 35 -11.46 -3.53 -0.87
CA ILE A 35 -12.61 -3.96 -1.66
C ILE A 35 -12.28 -5.18 -2.54
N GLY A 36 -11.01 -5.38 -2.93
CA GLY A 36 -10.61 -6.46 -3.83
C GLY A 36 -10.53 -6.03 -5.31
N ALA A 37 -10.15 -4.79 -5.59
CA ALA A 37 -9.73 -4.42 -6.93
C ALA A 37 -8.45 -5.18 -7.33
N ASP A 38 -8.42 -5.74 -8.54
CA ASP A 38 -7.32 -6.60 -9.00
C ASP A 38 -6.05 -5.80 -9.30
N VAL A 39 -6.20 -4.58 -9.81
CA VAL A 39 -5.11 -3.69 -10.19
C VAL A 39 -5.44 -2.26 -9.79
N MET A 40 -4.42 -1.46 -9.48
CA MET A 40 -4.57 0.00 -9.37
C MET A 40 -3.58 0.75 -10.25
N THR A 41 -3.97 1.96 -10.68
CA THR A 41 -3.05 2.94 -11.29
C THR A 41 -3.11 4.26 -10.54
N ALA A 42 -1.94 4.79 -10.20
CA ALA A 42 -1.79 5.97 -9.36
C ALA A 42 -0.56 6.80 -9.80
N PRO A 43 -0.54 8.12 -9.55
CA PRO A 43 0.66 8.93 -9.73
C PRO A 43 1.83 8.40 -8.88
N PRO A 44 3.09 8.48 -9.36
CA PRO A 44 4.26 8.00 -8.61
C PRO A 44 4.39 8.54 -7.19
N LYS A 45 3.93 9.78 -6.96
CA LYS A 45 3.91 10.41 -5.63
C LYS A 45 3.07 9.60 -4.63
N VAL A 46 1.87 9.16 -5.03
CA VAL A 46 0.99 8.38 -4.14
C VAL A 46 1.63 7.03 -3.81
N ILE A 47 2.22 6.37 -4.81
CA ILE A 47 2.89 5.08 -4.62
C ILE A 47 4.05 5.21 -3.62
N LYS A 48 4.88 6.26 -3.73
CA LYS A 48 5.96 6.51 -2.76
C LYS A 48 5.43 6.74 -1.34
N GLN A 49 4.38 7.54 -1.20
CA GLN A 49 3.76 7.83 0.09
C GLN A 49 3.18 6.60 0.78
N MET A 50 2.83 5.53 0.03
CA MET A 50 2.34 4.28 0.64
C MET A 50 3.41 3.55 1.47
N ALA A 51 4.69 3.80 1.21
CA ALA A 51 5.80 3.19 1.95
C ALA A 51 6.26 4.06 3.14
N GLU A 52 5.74 5.28 3.29
CA GLU A 52 6.16 6.25 4.29
C GLU A 52 5.28 6.14 5.55
N HIS A 53 5.90 5.99 6.72
CA HIS A 53 5.17 6.05 8.00
C HIS A 53 6.07 6.50 9.14
N VAL A 54 5.63 7.48 9.93
CA VAL A 54 6.42 8.11 11.01
C VAL A 54 6.92 7.11 12.07
N LEU A 55 6.16 6.05 12.34
CA LEU A 55 6.59 5.02 13.29
C LEU A 55 7.65 4.08 12.70
N THR A 56 7.66 3.90 11.37
CA THR A 56 8.71 3.13 10.69
C THR A 56 10.03 3.86 10.79
N ASP A 57 10.04 5.16 10.51
CA ASP A 57 11.24 6.00 10.61
C ASP A 57 11.79 6.01 12.05
N LYS A 58 10.92 6.28 13.03
CA LYS A 58 11.30 6.24 14.46
C LYS A 58 11.80 4.87 14.89
N GLY A 59 11.18 3.80 14.39
CA GLY A 59 11.60 2.43 14.69
C GLY A 59 13.00 2.13 14.14
N LEU A 60 13.28 2.54 12.90
CA LEU A 60 14.60 2.40 12.28
C LEU A 60 15.66 3.23 13.01
N GLU A 61 15.36 4.48 13.37
CA GLU A 61 16.27 5.32 14.15
C GLU A 61 16.64 4.68 15.49
N ALA A 62 15.64 4.18 16.23
CA ALA A 62 15.86 3.51 17.50
C ALA A 62 16.69 2.23 17.33
N PHE A 63 16.35 1.41 16.33
CA PHE A 63 17.08 0.18 16.01
C PHE A 63 18.55 0.47 15.70
N MET A 64 18.83 1.46 14.87
CA MET A 64 20.20 1.84 14.51
C MET A 64 20.99 2.39 15.70
N ALA A 65 20.33 3.16 16.58
CA ALA A 65 20.95 3.64 17.81
C ALA A 65 21.33 2.49 18.76
N ASP A 66 20.45 1.51 18.92
CA ASP A 66 20.73 0.34 19.75
C ASP A 66 21.80 -0.56 19.15
N TRP A 67 21.79 -0.76 17.83
CA TRP A 67 22.86 -1.46 17.13
C TRP A 67 24.22 -0.80 17.36
N ALA A 68 24.31 0.53 17.23
CA ALA A 68 25.55 1.26 17.44
C ALA A 68 26.10 1.10 18.87
N LYS A 69 25.22 1.01 19.88
CA LYS A 69 25.63 0.77 21.29
C LYS A 69 26.27 -0.59 21.51
N THR A 70 26.03 -1.57 20.65
CA THR A 70 26.66 -2.91 20.77
C THR A 70 28.17 -2.88 20.50
N GLY A 71 28.66 -1.85 19.78
CA GLY A 71 30.06 -1.77 19.33
C GLY A 71 30.45 -2.81 18.27
N GLN A 72 29.50 -3.61 17.78
CA GLN A 72 29.75 -4.64 16.77
C GLN A 72 29.81 -4.01 15.38
N LYS A 73 30.72 -4.53 14.54
CA LYS A 73 30.79 -4.20 13.12
C LYS A 73 30.30 -5.41 12.32
N ILE A 74 29.43 -5.15 11.36
CA ILE A 74 29.17 -6.13 10.30
C ILE A 74 30.45 -6.15 9.45
N LEU A 75 30.96 -7.37 9.25
CA LEU A 75 32.25 -7.68 8.60
C LEU A 75 32.49 -6.90 7.29
#